data_AF-A0A1F7WRG3-F1
#
_entry.id   AF-A0A1F7WRG3-F1
#
_cell.length_a   1.000
_cell.length_b   1.000
_cell.length_c   1.000
_cell.angle_alpha   90.00
_cell.angle_beta   90.00
_cell.angle_gamma   90.00
#
_symmetry.space_group_name_H-M   'P 1'
#
loop_
_entity.id
_entity.type
_entity.pdbx_description
1 polymer ?
#
loop_
_entity_poly.entity_id
_entity_poly.type
_entity_poly.pdbx_seq_one_letter_code
_entity_poly.pdbx_strand_id
1 'polypeptide(L)'
;MSTAENQVYNYASESLESKRIPDPYPYLLNKDGKLILAYTGEVVQDHIERQTYLGQVEFNGLIKLQNWFIENDSGKMIWISPPYPGEYEVPKIIVSEIIEENKVKILFNRAIVVDDLLPTDCFLYARDLNGNFIDSLESLRANPIALNENIDWLEELSQYIDVSMVREFIESGRDKVEKEKAIRKARLFVAEAKKPGVNNLRGAKIIHPDFEDFYGDKSFRCKPRNITAFQTLFKNSQQIGGKEILKCVECPFCHKIVDAEIYDGEIHCPADKGCGKSAPYQKAD
;
A
#
# COMPACT_ATOMS: atom_id res chain seq x y z
N MET A 1 -13.66 -7.33 10.73
CA MET A 1 -12.50 -7.46 11.66
C MET A 1 -11.24 -7.45 10.82
N SER A 2 -10.27 -6.59 11.14
CA SER A 2 -8.94 -6.63 10.50
C SER A 2 -8.31 -7.99 10.75
N THR A 3 -7.85 -8.67 9.70
CA THR A 3 -7.06 -9.91 9.86
C THR A 3 -5.71 -9.56 10.52
N ALA A 4 -5.05 -10.56 11.09
CA ALA A 4 -3.71 -10.39 11.66
C ALA A 4 -2.69 -9.99 10.59
N GLU A 5 -2.84 -10.52 9.37
CA GLU A 5 -1.98 -10.17 8.25
C GLU A 5 -2.18 -8.69 7.86
N ASN A 6 -3.42 -8.17 7.84
CA ASN A 6 -3.65 -6.75 7.60
C ASN A 6 -2.84 -5.89 8.60
N GLN A 7 -2.77 -6.29 9.87
CA GLN A 7 -1.98 -5.55 10.87
C GLN A 7 -0.48 -5.55 10.59
N VAL A 8 0.06 -6.65 10.05
CA VAL A 8 1.49 -6.78 9.71
C VAL A 8 1.88 -5.73 8.68
N TYR A 9 1.14 -5.65 7.58
CA TYR A 9 1.46 -4.69 6.54
C TYR A 9 1.21 -3.26 7.01
N ASN A 10 0.28 -3.06 7.96
CA ASN A 10 -0.01 -1.73 8.47
C ASN A 10 1.23 -1.20 9.18
N TYR A 11 1.77 -2.02 10.08
CA TYR A 11 3.00 -1.71 10.78
C TYR A 11 4.19 -1.58 9.84
N ALA A 12 4.29 -2.41 8.80
CA ALA A 12 5.39 -2.33 7.83
C ALA A 12 5.39 -1.00 7.07
N SER A 13 4.24 -0.58 6.56
CA SER A 13 4.08 0.69 5.86
C SER A 13 4.26 1.90 6.74
N GLU A 14 3.68 1.86 7.94
CA GLU A 14 3.94 2.90 8.94
C GLU A 14 5.47 3.00 9.17
N SER A 15 6.16 1.89 9.41
CA SER A 15 7.62 1.85 9.56
C SER A 15 8.34 2.57 8.41
N LEU A 16 8.01 2.27 7.15
CA LEU A 16 8.63 2.93 5.99
C LEU A 16 8.30 4.43 5.95
N GLU A 17 7.03 4.79 6.16
CA GLU A 17 6.54 6.16 6.14
C GLU A 17 7.25 7.03 7.19
N SER A 18 7.39 6.55 8.45
CA SER A 18 8.13 7.27 9.51
C SER A 18 9.62 7.44 9.22
N LYS A 19 10.19 6.57 8.38
CA LYS A 19 11.59 6.65 7.96
C LYS A 19 11.78 7.42 6.67
N ARG A 20 10.69 7.96 6.07
CA ARG A 20 10.69 8.62 4.77
C ARG A 20 11.22 7.73 3.65
N ILE A 21 11.08 6.42 3.81
CA ILE A 21 11.40 5.43 2.77
C ILE A 21 10.17 5.33 1.86
N PRO A 22 10.32 5.44 0.53
CA PRO A 22 9.23 5.18 -0.41
C PRO A 22 8.61 3.81 -0.14
N ASP A 23 7.29 3.75 -0.05
CA ASP A 23 6.57 2.54 0.34
C ASP A 23 5.96 1.88 -0.90
N PRO A 24 6.56 0.78 -1.41
CA PRO A 24 6.08 0.11 -2.61
C PRO A 24 4.90 -0.83 -2.33
N TYR A 25 3.91 -0.84 -3.22
CA TYR A 25 2.80 -1.79 -3.21
C TYR A 25 2.13 -1.96 -4.59
N PRO A 26 1.91 -3.21 -5.05
CA PRO A 26 1.18 -3.51 -6.29
C PRO A 26 -0.34 -3.62 -6.14
N TYR A 27 -1.06 -3.16 -7.16
CA TYR A 27 -2.46 -3.48 -7.43
C TYR A 27 -2.64 -4.30 -8.69
N LEU A 28 -3.75 -5.04 -8.73
CA LEU A 28 -4.22 -5.77 -9.90
C LEU A 28 -5.64 -5.31 -10.25
N LEU A 29 -6.15 -5.75 -11.40
CA LEU A 29 -7.58 -5.66 -11.72
C LEU A 29 -8.26 -6.98 -11.37
N ASN A 30 -9.41 -6.90 -10.72
CA ASN A 30 -10.32 -8.04 -10.65
C ASN A 30 -11.12 -8.19 -11.96
N LYS A 31 -12.00 -9.20 -12.02
CA LYS A 31 -12.83 -9.50 -13.21
C LYS A 31 -13.81 -8.38 -13.56
N ASP A 32 -14.14 -7.51 -12.62
CA ASP A 32 -15.05 -6.38 -12.80
C ASP A 32 -14.30 -5.10 -13.20
N GLY A 33 -12.98 -5.19 -13.45
CA GLY A 33 -12.14 -4.04 -13.77
C GLY A 33 -11.89 -3.13 -12.56
N LYS A 34 -12.05 -3.61 -11.33
CA LYS A 34 -11.76 -2.83 -10.12
C LYS A 34 -10.34 -3.10 -9.62
N LEU A 35 -9.69 -2.05 -9.13
CA LEU A 35 -8.41 -2.17 -8.44
C LEU A 35 -8.57 -3.01 -7.18
N ILE A 36 -7.76 -4.06 -7.10
CA ILE A 36 -7.60 -4.90 -5.93
C ILE A 36 -6.16 -4.88 -5.46
N LEU A 37 -5.97 -5.07 -4.16
CA LEU A 37 -4.64 -5.29 -3.59
C LEU A 37 -4.10 -6.62 -4.10
N ALA A 38 -2.91 -6.64 -4.70
CA ALA A 38 -2.38 -7.85 -5.33
C ALA A 38 -2.26 -9.04 -4.35
N TYR A 39 -2.07 -8.73 -3.07
CA TYR A 39 -1.82 -9.72 -2.03
C TYR A 39 -3.08 -10.15 -1.25
N THR A 40 -4.20 -9.41 -1.36
CA THR A 40 -5.44 -9.73 -0.61
C THR A 40 -6.62 -10.04 -1.50
N GLY A 41 -6.63 -9.47 -2.71
CA GLY A 41 -7.80 -9.47 -3.57
C GLY A 41 -8.93 -8.53 -3.10
N GLU A 42 -8.76 -7.79 -2.00
CA GLU A 42 -9.75 -6.82 -1.53
C GLU A 42 -9.82 -5.64 -2.48
N VAL A 43 -11.05 -5.15 -2.70
CA VAL A 43 -11.35 -4.06 -3.61
C VAL A 43 -11.02 -2.74 -2.93
N VAL A 44 -10.04 -2.02 -3.46
CA VAL A 44 -9.53 -0.75 -2.91
C VAL A 44 -10.66 0.26 -2.62
N GLN A 45 -11.65 0.33 -3.51
CA GLN A 45 -12.76 1.27 -3.42
C GLN A 45 -13.63 1.07 -2.17
N ASP A 46 -13.69 -0.14 -1.61
CA ASP A 46 -14.58 -0.48 -0.50
C ASP A 46 -14.06 0.04 0.86
N HIS A 47 -12.78 0.41 0.91
CA HIS A 47 -12.13 0.93 2.11
C HIS A 47 -12.18 2.47 2.20
N ILE A 48 -12.70 3.14 1.16
CA ILE A 48 -12.78 4.60 1.08
C ILE A 48 -14.12 5.08 1.61
N GLU A 49 -14.07 5.93 2.63
CA GLU A 49 -15.18 6.70 3.12
C GLU A 49 -15.51 7.87 2.18
N ARG A 50 -16.74 7.85 1.66
CA ARG A 50 -17.22 8.80 0.65
C ARG A 50 -18.21 9.82 1.23
N GLN A 51 -18.38 9.82 2.55
CA GLN A 51 -19.31 10.73 3.23
C GLN A 51 -18.71 12.12 3.45
N THR A 52 -17.37 12.23 3.41
CA THR A 52 -16.66 13.51 3.58
C THR A 52 -16.32 14.13 2.23
N TYR A 53 -16.23 15.46 2.19
CA TYR A 53 -15.78 16.20 1.00
C TYR A 53 -14.44 15.67 0.48
N LEU A 54 -13.45 15.56 1.38
CA LEU A 54 -12.13 15.06 1.05
C LEU A 54 -12.16 13.62 0.51
N GLY A 55 -12.96 12.75 1.11
CA GLY A 55 -13.15 11.38 0.66
C GLY A 55 -13.73 11.28 -0.76
N GLN A 56 -14.70 12.13 -1.11
CA GLN A 56 -15.27 12.19 -2.46
C GLN A 56 -14.28 12.71 -3.50
N VAL A 57 -13.57 13.79 -3.18
CA VAL A 57 -12.55 14.40 -4.06
C VAL A 57 -11.48 13.37 -4.41
N GLU A 58 -10.96 12.67 -3.41
CA GLU A 58 -9.92 11.68 -3.64
C GLU A 58 -10.48 10.41 -4.31
N PHE A 59 -11.72 10.01 -4.01
CA PHE A 59 -12.35 8.89 -4.71
C PHE A 59 -12.43 9.13 -6.22
N ASN A 60 -12.71 10.36 -6.65
CA ASN A 60 -12.69 10.72 -8.09
C ASN A 60 -11.29 10.55 -8.70
N GLY A 61 -10.24 10.88 -7.96
CA GLY A 61 -8.86 10.65 -8.40
C GLY A 61 -8.57 9.16 -8.55
N LEU A 62 -8.98 8.32 -7.60
CA LEU A 62 -8.84 6.87 -7.70
C LEU A 62 -9.53 6.30 -8.95
N ILE A 63 -10.75 6.75 -9.25
CA ILE A 63 -11.48 6.30 -10.44
C ILE A 63 -10.73 6.65 -11.72
N LYS A 64 -10.12 7.85 -11.80
CA LYS A 64 -9.28 8.23 -12.95
C LYS A 64 -8.03 7.36 -13.09
N LEU A 65 -7.34 7.08 -11.97
CA LEU A 65 -6.20 6.16 -11.95
C LEU A 65 -6.60 4.75 -12.42
N GLN A 66 -7.73 4.24 -11.93
CA GLN A 66 -8.25 2.94 -12.35
C GLN A 66 -8.57 2.90 -13.84
N ASN A 67 -9.30 3.89 -14.35
CA ASN A 67 -9.65 3.96 -15.78
C ASN A 67 -8.39 4.05 -16.64
N TRP A 68 -7.43 4.89 -16.25
CA TRP A 68 -6.14 4.98 -16.93
C TRP A 68 -5.41 3.64 -16.96
N PHE A 69 -5.38 2.90 -15.83
CA PHE A 69 -4.76 1.58 -15.77
C PHE A 69 -5.45 0.53 -16.66
N ILE A 70 -6.79 0.61 -16.79
CA ILE A 70 -7.55 -0.25 -17.71
C ILE A 70 -7.19 0.06 -19.16
N GLU A 71 -7.11 1.34 -19.52
CA GLU A 71 -6.99 1.82 -20.90
C GLU A 71 -5.57 1.76 -21.47
N ASN A 72 -4.53 1.70 -20.63
CA ASN A 72 -3.13 1.83 -21.06
C ASN A 72 -2.31 0.59 -20.67
N ASP A 73 -1.48 0.07 -21.58
CA ASP A 73 -0.65 -1.12 -21.32
C ASP A 73 0.70 -0.81 -20.67
N SER A 74 1.14 0.45 -20.75
CA SER A 74 2.35 0.96 -20.13
C SER A 74 2.12 2.41 -19.69
N GLY A 75 3.04 2.92 -18.86
CA GLY A 75 3.08 4.33 -18.51
C GLY A 75 3.22 4.57 -17.02
N LYS A 76 3.35 5.84 -16.67
CA LYS A 76 3.49 6.33 -15.30
C LYS A 76 2.44 7.39 -15.01
N MET A 77 1.96 7.41 -13.78
CA MET A 77 1.00 8.40 -13.30
C MET A 77 1.43 8.88 -11.91
N ILE A 78 1.35 10.18 -11.68
CA ILE A 78 1.64 10.80 -10.40
C ILE A 78 0.37 11.37 -9.81
N TRP A 79 0.12 11.07 -8.55
CA TRP A 79 -0.99 11.63 -7.82
C TRP A 79 -0.50 12.36 -6.58
N ILE A 80 -0.79 13.65 -6.48
CA ILE A 80 -0.30 14.53 -5.41
C ILE A 80 -1.46 14.90 -4.50
N SER A 81 -1.28 14.67 -3.21
CA SER A 81 -2.14 15.15 -2.12
C SER A 81 -1.38 16.21 -1.36
N PRO A 82 -1.67 17.50 -1.57
CA PRO A 82 -1.16 18.57 -0.73
C PRO A 82 -1.55 18.40 0.75
N PRO A 83 -0.99 19.19 1.67
CA PRO A 83 -1.46 19.25 3.05
C PRO A 83 -2.97 19.57 3.12
N TYR A 84 -3.66 18.96 4.09
CA TYR A 84 -5.06 19.23 4.36
C TYR A 84 -5.28 19.30 5.87
N PRO A 85 -5.67 20.45 6.43
CA PRO A 85 -5.79 20.64 7.87
C PRO A 85 -6.64 19.56 8.55
N GLY A 86 -6.08 18.94 9.60
CA GLY A 86 -6.73 17.89 10.37
C GLY A 86 -6.64 16.48 9.79
N GLU A 87 -6.15 16.31 8.56
CA GLU A 87 -6.04 15.00 7.90
C GLU A 87 -4.61 14.70 7.41
N TYR A 88 -3.96 15.63 6.71
CA TYR A 88 -2.57 15.52 6.25
C TYR A 88 -1.76 16.76 6.62
N GLU A 89 -0.67 16.56 7.35
CA GLU A 89 0.21 17.67 7.74
C GLU A 89 1.22 18.02 6.66
N VAL A 90 1.61 17.02 5.88
CA VAL A 90 2.66 17.09 4.89
C VAL A 90 2.11 16.55 3.56
N PRO A 91 2.63 17.03 2.42
CA PRO A 91 2.28 16.47 1.12
C PRO A 91 2.59 14.99 1.02
N LYS A 92 1.75 14.32 0.24
CA LYS A 92 1.86 12.91 -0.09
C LYS A 92 1.84 12.75 -1.60
N ILE A 93 2.80 12.01 -2.14
CA ILE A 93 2.90 11.73 -3.57
C ILE A 93 2.77 10.23 -3.77
N ILE A 94 1.94 9.83 -4.73
CA ILE A 94 1.82 8.44 -5.18
C ILE A 94 2.32 8.40 -6.60
N VAL A 95 3.29 7.54 -6.85
CA VAL A 95 3.79 7.27 -8.20
C VAL A 95 3.34 5.88 -8.58
N SER A 96 2.52 5.78 -9.62
CA SER A 96 1.98 4.55 -10.16
C SER A 96 2.63 4.25 -11.50
N GLU A 97 3.13 3.03 -11.67
CA GLU A 97 3.78 2.55 -12.89
C GLU A 97 3.12 1.25 -13.34
N ILE A 98 2.78 1.16 -14.62
CA ILE A 98 2.27 -0.07 -15.20
C ILE A 98 3.47 -0.95 -15.55
N ILE A 99 3.57 -2.10 -14.88
CA ILE A 99 4.59 -3.11 -15.15
C ILE A 99 3.92 -4.43 -15.54
N GLU A 100 4.63 -5.27 -16.27
CA GLU A 100 4.21 -6.63 -16.60
C GLU A 100 5.17 -7.63 -15.97
N GLU A 101 4.65 -8.49 -15.09
CA GLU A 101 5.41 -9.59 -14.50
C GLU A 101 4.67 -10.90 -14.76
N ASN A 102 5.34 -11.89 -15.35
CA ASN A 102 4.74 -13.20 -15.67
C ASN A 102 3.43 -13.11 -16.47
N LYS A 103 3.35 -12.17 -17.44
CA LYS A 103 2.15 -11.89 -18.23
C LYS A 103 0.96 -11.34 -17.44
N VAL A 104 1.22 -10.87 -16.22
CA VAL A 104 0.23 -10.19 -15.39
C VAL A 104 0.54 -8.71 -15.41
N LYS A 105 -0.46 -7.92 -15.79
CA LYS A 105 -0.42 -6.46 -15.75
C LYS A 105 -0.62 -5.99 -14.31
N ILE A 106 0.34 -5.22 -13.80
CA ILE A 106 0.40 -4.78 -12.40
C ILE A 106 0.50 -3.26 -12.39
N LEU A 107 -0.31 -2.62 -11.53
CA LEU A 107 -0.14 -1.21 -11.20
C LEU A 107 0.76 -1.12 -9.96
N PHE A 108 2.05 -0.88 -10.19
CA PHE A 108 3.03 -0.79 -9.12
C PHE A 108 3.08 0.62 -8.57
N ASN A 109 2.70 0.78 -7.31
CA ASN A 109 2.63 2.08 -6.66
C ASN A 109 3.81 2.28 -5.71
N ARG A 110 4.22 3.54 -5.54
CA ARG A 110 5.10 3.98 -4.47
C ARG A 110 4.47 5.17 -3.76
N ALA A 111 4.25 5.03 -2.47
CA ALA A 111 3.80 6.11 -1.60
C ALA A 111 5.02 6.85 -1.02
N ILE A 112 5.08 8.16 -1.21
CA ILE A 112 6.19 9.02 -0.80
C ILE A 112 5.65 10.13 0.08
N VAL A 113 6.26 10.32 1.25
CA VAL A 113 5.99 11.43 2.16
C VAL A 113 7.08 12.46 2.04
N VAL A 114 6.68 13.72 1.88
CA VAL A 114 7.58 14.82 1.59
C VAL A 114 7.42 15.89 2.66
N ASP A 115 8.43 16.10 3.52
CA ASP A 115 8.29 17.00 4.66
C ASP A 115 8.35 18.50 4.29
N ASP A 116 9.11 18.85 3.25
CA ASP A 116 9.51 20.25 2.98
C ASP A 116 8.87 20.85 1.72
N LEU A 117 7.92 20.15 1.09
CA LEU A 117 7.26 20.64 -0.12
C LEU A 117 6.06 21.53 0.26
N LEU A 118 6.10 22.80 -0.11
CA LEU A 118 5.01 23.73 0.21
C LEU A 118 3.79 23.45 -0.68
N PRO A 119 2.56 23.83 -0.26
CA PRO A 119 1.38 23.71 -1.10
C PRO A 119 1.52 24.42 -2.46
N THR A 120 2.21 25.56 -2.50
CA THR A 120 2.53 26.29 -3.75
C THR A 120 3.46 25.50 -4.66
N ASP A 121 4.44 24.81 -4.09
CA ASP A 121 5.42 24.03 -4.85
C ASP A 121 4.78 22.75 -5.41
N CYS A 122 3.79 22.18 -4.70
CA CYS A 122 2.96 21.10 -5.23
C CYS A 122 2.28 21.50 -6.55
N PHE A 123 1.81 22.74 -6.67
CA PHE A 123 1.21 23.24 -7.92
C PHE A 123 2.24 23.41 -9.02
N LEU A 124 3.37 24.04 -8.71
CA LEU A 124 4.41 24.30 -9.69
C LEU A 124 4.95 22.98 -10.24
N TYR A 125 5.25 22.04 -9.35
CA TYR A 125 5.65 20.69 -9.71
C TYR A 125 4.62 19.99 -10.61
N ALA A 126 3.34 20.01 -10.23
CA ALA A 126 2.27 19.39 -11.01
C ALA A 126 2.09 20.02 -12.41
N ARG A 127 2.25 21.35 -12.50
CA ARG A 127 2.20 22.08 -13.77
C ARG A 127 3.35 21.67 -14.67
N ASP A 128 4.56 21.55 -14.12
CA ASP A 128 5.76 21.22 -14.89
C ASP A 128 5.71 19.76 -15.41
N LEU A 129 5.01 18.85 -14.71
CA LEU A 129 4.80 17.47 -15.14
C LEU A 129 3.84 17.29 -16.34
N ASN A 130 2.84 18.16 -16.52
CA ASN A 130 1.72 17.89 -17.45
C ASN A 130 1.41 19.05 -18.40
N GLY A 131 1.92 20.25 -18.13
CA GLY A 131 1.57 21.47 -18.86
C GLY A 131 0.09 21.89 -18.78
N ASN A 132 -0.76 21.07 -18.13
CA ASN A 132 -2.19 21.33 -17.97
C ASN A 132 -2.46 22.29 -16.81
N PHE A 133 -3.55 23.03 -16.93
CA PHE A 133 -3.96 24.00 -15.92
C PHE A 133 -4.58 23.30 -14.71
N ILE A 134 -3.88 23.38 -13.58
CA ILE A 134 -4.39 22.98 -12.27
C ILE A 134 -4.67 24.28 -11.50
N ASP A 135 -5.93 24.51 -11.19
CA ASP A 135 -6.43 25.81 -10.70
C ASP A 135 -6.58 25.89 -9.18
N SER A 136 -6.49 24.75 -8.48
CA SER A 136 -6.77 24.61 -7.06
C SER A 136 -6.13 23.36 -6.45
N LEU A 137 -5.89 23.36 -5.13
CA LEU A 137 -5.28 22.21 -4.43
C LEU A 137 -6.22 21.00 -4.47
N GLU A 138 -7.52 21.28 -4.47
CA GLU A 138 -8.60 20.33 -4.65
C GLU A 138 -8.58 19.71 -6.04
N SER A 139 -8.34 20.51 -7.09
CA SER A 139 -8.16 20.00 -8.44
C SER A 139 -6.92 19.10 -8.51
N LEU A 140 -5.79 19.50 -7.92
CA LEU A 140 -4.59 18.66 -7.85
C LEU A 140 -4.90 17.31 -7.17
N ARG A 141 -5.63 17.35 -6.06
CA ARG A 141 -6.05 16.16 -5.32
C ARG A 141 -7.04 15.27 -6.09
N ALA A 142 -7.88 15.82 -6.96
CA ALA A 142 -8.87 15.08 -7.74
C ALA A 142 -8.34 14.52 -9.07
N ASN A 143 -7.14 14.92 -9.49
CA ASN A 143 -6.62 14.67 -10.83
C ASN A 143 -5.20 14.08 -10.77
N PRO A 144 -5.08 12.75 -10.73
CA PRO A 144 -3.83 12.09 -11.06
C PRO A 144 -3.33 12.53 -12.45
N ILE A 145 -2.02 12.63 -12.58
CA ILE A 145 -1.31 13.21 -13.71
C ILE A 145 -0.61 12.08 -14.46
N ALA A 146 -1.09 11.73 -15.64
CA ALA A 146 -0.37 10.83 -16.52
C ALA A 146 0.92 11.52 -17.01
N LEU A 147 2.05 10.83 -16.90
CA LEU A 147 3.34 11.36 -17.34
C LEU A 147 3.60 11.00 -18.79
N ASN A 148 4.22 11.93 -19.52
CA ASN A 148 4.84 11.61 -20.79
C ASN A 148 6.06 10.71 -20.55
N GLU A 149 6.32 9.75 -21.46
CA GLU A 149 7.41 8.78 -21.31
C GLU A 149 8.80 9.41 -21.13
N ASN A 150 8.98 10.63 -21.62
CA ASN A 150 10.26 11.37 -21.58
C ASN A 150 10.48 12.18 -20.30
N ILE A 151 9.53 12.21 -19.35
CA ILE A 151 9.64 13.02 -18.14
C ILE A 151 10.28 12.21 -17.02
N ASP A 152 11.45 12.63 -16.56
CA ASP A 152 12.01 12.17 -15.28
C ASP A 152 11.35 12.96 -14.14
N TRP A 153 10.30 12.38 -13.57
CA TRP A 153 9.54 13.03 -12.50
C TRP A 153 10.34 13.26 -11.21
N LEU A 154 11.40 12.49 -10.96
CA LEU A 154 12.29 12.71 -9.83
C LEU A 154 13.17 13.93 -10.09
N GLU A 155 13.59 14.14 -11.33
CA GLU A 155 14.35 15.33 -11.71
C GLU A 155 13.49 16.59 -11.66
N GLU A 156 12.23 16.50 -12.08
CA GLU A 156 11.30 17.61 -11.91
C GLU A 156 11.03 17.90 -10.42
N LEU A 157 10.96 16.87 -9.57
CA LEU A 157 10.73 17.05 -8.13
C LEU A 157 11.97 17.60 -7.42
N SER A 158 13.18 17.30 -7.91
CA SER A 158 14.45 17.73 -7.32
C SER A 158 14.64 19.25 -7.35
N GLN A 159 13.92 19.94 -8.23
CA GLN A 159 13.91 21.41 -8.31
C GLN A 159 13.25 22.07 -7.10
N TYR A 160 12.39 21.32 -6.38
CA TYR A 160 11.59 21.83 -5.26
C TYR A 160 12.09 21.34 -3.90
N ILE A 161 12.64 20.12 -3.85
CA ILE A 161 13.07 19.46 -2.61
C ILE A 161 14.28 18.56 -2.88
N ASP A 162 15.03 18.23 -1.84
CA ASP A 162 16.04 17.18 -1.94
C ASP A 162 15.36 15.79 -2.04
N VAL A 163 15.51 15.17 -3.21
CA VAL A 163 15.02 13.81 -3.49
C VAL A 163 16.14 12.77 -3.54
N SER A 164 17.38 13.12 -3.20
CA SER A 164 18.55 12.24 -3.34
C SER A 164 18.34 10.86 -2.69
N MET A 165 17.83 10.86 -1.45
CA MET A 165 17.49 9.64 -0.72
C MET A 165 16.38 8.84 -1.44
N VAL A 166 15.28 9.51 -1.82
CA VAL A 166 14.15 8.86 -2.52
C VAL A 166 14.62 8.23 -3.83
N ARG A 167 15.42 8.96 -4.61
CA ARG A 167 16.04 8.50 -5.85
C ARG A 167 16.91 7.27 -5.61
N GLU A 168 17.83 7.33 -4.63
CA GLU A 168 18.68 6.18 -4.26
C GLU A 168 17.83 4.95 -3.94
N PHE A 169 16.81 5.08 -3.08
CA PHE A 169 15.97 3.96 -2.67
C PHE A 169 15.24 3.31 -3.85
N ILE A 170 14.71 4.12 -4.78
CA ILE A 170 13.94 3.63 -5.94
C ILE A 170 14.87 3.02 -6.99
N GLU A 171 15.95 3.70 -7.36
CA GLU A 171 16.86 3.26 -8.43
C GLU A 171 17.66 2.01 -8.03
N SER A 172 18.02 1.88 -6.75
CA SER A 172 18.70 0.69 -6.23
C SER A 172 17.75 -0.47 -5.88
N GLY A 173 16.43 -0.24 -5.89
CA GLY A 173 15.42 -1.21 -5.42
C GLY A 173 15.44 -1.46 -3.91
N ARG A 174 16.14 -0.60 -3.14
CA ARG A 174 16.26 -0.71 -1.69
C ARG A 174 14.92 -0.45 -0.99
N ASP A 175 14.01 0.32 -1.59
CA ASP A 175 12.63 0.51 -1.12
C ASP A 175 11.90 -0.83 -0.94
N LYS A 176 12.02 -1.72 -1.92
CA LYS A 176 11.44 -3.08 -1.89
C LYS A 176 12.07 -3.93 -0.79
N VAL A 177 13.40 -3.90 -0.68
CA VAL A 177 14.13 -4.67 0.35
C VAL A 177 13.76 -4.21 1.76
N GLU A 178 13.63 -2.91 2.00
CA GLU A 178 13.21 -2.37 3.30
C GLU A 178 11.75 -2.71 3.60
N LYS A 179 10.87 -2.70 2.60
CA LYS A 179 9.48 -3.16 2.75
C LYS A 179 9.41 -4.61 3.25
N GLU A 180 10.18 -5.52 2.63
CA GLU A 180 10.23 -6.93 3.04
C GLU A 180 10.79 -7.13 4.45
N LYS A 181 11.81 -6.35 4.83
CA LYS A 181 12.34 -6.35 6.21
C LYS A 181 11.29 -5.86 7.20
N ALA A 182 10.57 -4.79 6.87
CA ALA A 182 9.53 -4.23 7.71
C ALA A 182 8.36 -5.21 7.89
N ILE A 183 7.93 -5.91 6.83
CA ILE A 183 6.91 -6.98 6.91
C ILE A 183 7.37 -8.09 7.85
N ARG A 184 8.61 -8.59 7.72
CA ARG A 184 9.15 -9.64 8.61
C ARG A 184 9.13 -9.22 10.08
N LYS A 185 9.60 -8.01 10.38
CA LYS A 185 9.57 -7.46 11.75
C LYS A 185 8.14 -7.27 12.27
N ALA A 186 7.23 -6.78 11.42
CA ALA A 186 5.83 -6.61 11.78
C ALA A 186 5.11 -7.93 12.08
N ARG A 187 5.44 -9.03 11.40
CA ARG A 187 4.92 -10.37 11.72
C ARG A 187 5.30 -10.80 13.13
N LEU A 188 6.57 -10.63 13.50
CA LEU A 188 7.04 -10.90 14.87
C LEU A 188 6.27 -10.03 15.87
N PHE A 189 6.10 -8.75 15.55
CA PHE A 189 5.35 -7.82 16.40
C PHE A 189 3.90 -8.25 16.63
N VAL A 190 3.17 -8.62 15.57
CA VAL A 190 1.78 -9.08 15.66
C VAL A 190 1.67 -10.42 16.40
N ALA A 191 2.62 -11.33 16.21
CA ALA A 191 2.66 -12.61 16.91
C ALA A 191 2.86 -12.42 18.43
N GLU A 192 3.80 -11.55 18.83
CA GLU A 192 4.06 -11.24 20.24
C GLU A 192 2.88 -10.56 20.92
N ALA A 193 2.20 -9.64 20.23
CA ALA A 193 1.02 -8.95 20.75
C ALA A 193 -0.18 -9.87 21.05
N LYS A 194 -0.17 -11.12 20.54
CA LYS A 194 -1.19 -12.14 20.83
C LYS A 194 -0.85 -13.01 22.05
N LYS A 195 0.35 -12.89 22.64
CA LYS A 195 0.74 -13.69 23.79
C LYS A 195 -0.04 -13.28 25.05
N PRO A 196 -0.50 -14.25 25.86
CA PRO A 196 -1.19 -13.95 27.12
C PRO A 196 -0.34 -13.06 28.05
N GLY A 197 -0.91 -11.95 28.52
CA GLY A 197 -0.23 -11.01 29.42
C GLY A 197 0.42 -9.79 28.74
N VAL A 198 0.52 -9.78 27.40
CA VAL A 198 0.98 -8.62 26.63
C VAL A 198 -0.24 -7.75 26.27
N ASN A 199 -0.67 -6.89 27.19
CA ASN A 199 -1.96 -6.19 27.08
C ASN A 199 -2.00 -5.00 26.10
N ASN A 200 -0.89 -4.63 25.44
CA ASN A 200 -0.84 -3.59 24.42
C ASN A 200 0.54 -3.51 23.72
N LEU A 201 0.62 -2.68 22.66
CA LEU A 201 1.86 -2.32 21.94
C LEU A 201 3.02 -1.90 22.86
N ARG A 202 2.71 -1.31 24.02
CA ARG A 202 3.72 -0.89 25.01
C ARG A 202 4.41 -2.10 25.66
N GLY A 203 3.67 -3.18 25.90
CA GLY A 203 4.22 -4.44 26.40
C GLY A 203 5.14 -5.14 25.39
N ALA A 204 4.77 -5.13 24.11
CA ALA A 204 5.59 -5.72 23.04
C ALA A 204 6.93 -5.00 22.84
N LYS A 205 6.96 -3.66 22.95
CA LYS A 205 8.21 -2.86 22.90
C LYS A 205 9.16 -3.13 24.07
N ILE A 206 8.64 -3.48 25.25
CA ILE A 206 9.46 -3.82 26.42
C ILE A 206 10.12 -5.21 26.27
N ILE A 207 9.47 -6.12 25.54
CA ILE A 207 9.91 -7.51 25.39
C ILE A 207 10.96 -7.67 24.28
N HIS A 208 10.98 -6.77 23.29
CA HIS A 208 11.90 -6.83 22.16
C HIS A 208 12.50 -5.42 21.88
N PRO A 209 13.71 -5.15 22.40
CA PRO A 209 14.45 -3.90 22.16
C PRO A 209 14.65 -3.60 20.66
N ASP A 210 14.73 -4.64 19.82
CA ASP A 210 14.83 -4.52 18.36
C ASP A 210 13.63 -3.80 17.68
N PHE A 211 12.56 -3.53 18.44
CA PHE A 211 11.42 -2.72 18.01
C PHE A 211 11.55 -1.22 18.30
N GLU A 212 12.57 -0.77 19.03
CA GLU A 212 12.85 0.67 19.17
C GLU A 212 13.12 1.30 17.80
N ASP A 213 13.92 0.63 16.96
CA ASP A 213 14.28 1.08 15.61
C ASP A 213 13.25 0.69 14.53
N PHE A 214 12.11 0.09 14.91
CA PHE A 214 11.12 -0.34 13.92
C PHE A 214 10.45 0.87 13.26
N TYR A 215 10.12 1.90 14.05
CA TYR A 215 9.62 3.16 13.55
C TYR A 215 10.76 4.19 13.50
N GLY A 216 10.68 5.15 12.57
CA GLY A 216 11.56 6.30 12.55
C GLY A 216 11.15 7.38 13.57
N ASP A 217 11.95 8.44 13.66
CA ASP A 217 11.75 9.54 14.63
C ASP A 217 10.58 10.48 14.29
N LYS A 218 10.03 10.37 13.08
CA LYS A 218 8.95 11.22 12.60
C LYS A 218 7.59 10.71 13.12
N SER A 219 6.86 11.58 13.82
CA SER A 219 5.57 11.23 14.42
C SER A 219 4.51 10.89 13.37
N PHE A 220 3.79 9.78 13.60
CA PHE A 220 2.48 9.57 12.99
C PHE A 220 1.44 10.36 13.78
N ARG A 221 0.58 11.13 13.11
CA ARG A 221 -0.66 11.52 13.77
C ARG A 221 -1.62 10.34 13.79
N CYS A 222 -2.30 10.20 14.92
CA CYS A 222 -3.25 9.14 15.21
C CYS A 222 -4.27 8.93 14.08
N LYS A 223 -4.78 7.70 13.98
CA LYS A 223 -5.83 7.28 13.03
C LYS A 223 -6.82 8.42 12.77
N PRO A 224 -6.90 8.94 11.53
CA PRO A 224 -7.91 9.91 11.18
C PRO A 224 -9.29 9.31 11.42
N ARG A 225 -10.25 10.17 11.81
CA ARG A 225 -11.64 9.73 12.07
C ARG A 225 -12.32 9.25 10.80
N ASN A 226 -11.86 9.74 9.64
CA ASN A 226 -12.38 9.38 8.33
C ASN A 226 -11.31 8.65 7.50
N ILE A 227 -11.69 7.83 6.51
CA ILE A 227 -10.74 7.12 5.63
C ILE A 227 -10.91 7.58 4.18
N THR A 228 -10.07 8.48 3.70
CA THR A 228 -10.17 9.02 2.33
C THR A 228 -9.45 8.14 1.29
N ALA A 229 -9.42 8.49 0.00
CA ALA A 229 -8.76 7.64 -1.01
C ALA A 229 -7.23 7.70 -0.96
N PHE A 230 -6.60 8.85 -0.72
CA PHE A 230 -5.15 8.92 -0.45
C PHE A 230 -4.82 8.24 0.87
N GLN A 231 -5.62 8.45 1.92
CA GLN A 231 -5.47 7.68 3.14
C GLN A 231 -5.65 6.20 2.87
N THR A 232 -6.54 5.79 1.97
CA THR A 232 -6.71 4.39 1.59
C THR A 232 -5.55 3.90 0.77
N LEU A 233 -4.99 4.65 -0.18
CA LEU A 233 -3.83 4.24 -0.96
C LEU A 233 -2.58 4.12 -0.07
N PHE A 234 -2.36 5.10 0.81
CA PHE A 234 -1.34 5.02 1.87
C PHE A 234 -1.71 4.02 2.97
N LYS A 235 -2.98 3.72 3.21
CA LYS A 235 -3.41 2.65 4.12
C LYS A 235 -3.47 1.30 3.43
N ASN A 236 -3.34 1.21 2.13
CA ASN A 236 -3.35 -0.03 1.34
C ASN A 236 -1.94 -0.50 1.08
N SER A 237 -0.97 0.41 1.19
CA SER A 237 0.35 0.00 1.61
C SER A 237 0.29 -0.63 3.02
N GLN A 238 -0.57 -0.08 3.90
CA GLN A 238 -0.83 -0.56 5.27
C GLN A 238 -1.81 -1.79 5.37
N GLN A 239 -2.74 -2.06 4.45
CA GLN A 239 -3.76 -3.11 4.61
C GLN A 239 -3.47 -4.22 3.62
N ILE A 240 -2.90 -5.34 4.08
CA ILE A 240 -2.76 -6.55 3.28
C ILE A 240 -2.99 -7.82 4.11
N GLY A 241 -3.89 -8.71 3.69
CA GLY A 241 -3.92 -10.13 3.99
C GLY A 241 -4.87 -10.92 3.08
N GLY A 242 -4.41 -12.01 2.45
CA GLY A 242 -5.26 -12.95 1.72
C GLY A 242 -4.65 -14.35 1.55
N LYS A 243 -5.41 -15.36 1.98
CA LYS A 243 -5.25 -16.81 1.73
C LYS A 243 -5.10 -17.11 0.23
N GLU A 244 -4.14 -17.93 -0.16
CA GLU A 244 -4.12 -18.56 -1.49
C GLU A 244 -5.04 -19.79 -1.44
N ILE A 245 -6.16 -19.80 -2.18
CA ILE A 245 -7.08 -20.95 -2.20
C ILE A 245 -6.68 -21.88 -3.34
N LEU A 246 -6.18 -23.08 -2.99
CA LEU A 246 -6.02 -24.18 -3.94
C LEU A 246 -7.37 -24.84 -4.18
N LYS A 247 -7.84 -24.74 -5.42
CA LYS A 247 -9.14 -25.32 -5.79
C LYS A 247 -9.05 -26.83 -5.95
N CYS A 248 -10.09 -27.51 -5.45
CA CYS A 248 -10.31 -28.94 -5.68
C CYS A 248 -9.13 -29.85 -5.29
N VAL A 249 -8.52 -29.62 -4.12
CA VAL A 249 -7.48 -30.50 -3.59
C VAL A 249 -8.11 -31.56 -2.69
N GLU A 250 -7.68 -32.80 -2.84
CA GLU A 250 -8.04 -33.86 -1.91
C GLU A 250 -7.31 -33.66 -0.58
N CYS A 251 -8.06 -33.47 0.51
CA CYS A 251 -7.46 -33.31 1.83
C CYS A 251 -6.73 -34.60 2.27
N PRO A 252 -5.44 -34.54 2.66
CA PRO A 252 -4.67 -35.74 3.04
C PRO A 252 -5.15 -36.39 4.35
N PHE A 253 -6.00 -35.71 5.12
CA PHE A 253 -6.52 -36.21 6.39
C PHE A 253 -7.94 -36.77 6.31
N CYS A 254 -8.79 -36.19 5.47
CA CYS A 254 -10.20 -36.59 5.38
C CYS A 254 -10.65 -37.01 3.98
N HIS A 255 -9.75 -36.97 2.99
CA HIS A 255 -9.94 -37.43 1.61
C HIS A 255 -11.10 -36.75 0.85
N LYS A 256 -11.62 -35.64 1.38
CA LYS A 256 -12.61 -34.82 0.68
C LYS A 256 -11.91 -33.86 -0.28
N ILE A 257 -12.48 -33.72 -1.47
CA ILE A 257 -12.11 -32.67 -2.42
C ILE A 257 -12.68 -31.36 -1.88
N VAL A 258 -11.80 -30.43 -1.55
CA VAL A 258 -12.15 -29.13 -0.99
C VAL A 258 -11.36 -28.02 -1.68
N ASP A 259 -11.85 -26.80 -1.57
CA ASP A 259 -11.06 -25.61 -1.85
C ASP A 259 -10.19 -25.35 -0.62
N ALA A 260 -8.95 -25.83 -0.66
CA ALA A 260 -8.02 -25.76 0.45
C ALA A 260 -7.36 -24.38 0.52
N GLU A 261 -7.08 -23.91 1.73
CA GLU A 261 -6.58 -22.55 1.96
C GLU A 261 -5.10 -22.64 2.33
N ILE A 262 -4.22 -21.89 1.67
CA ILE A 262 -2.79 -21.81 2.02
C ILE A 262 -2.56 -20.54 2.82
N TYR A 263 -1.98 -20.72 4.00
CA TYR A 263 -1.43 -19.67 4.84
C TYR A 263 -0.44 -20.28 5.83
N ASP A 264 0.51 -19.49 6.32
CA ASP A 264 1.54 -19.91 7.29
C ASP A 264 2.46 -21.05 6.82
N GLY A 265 2.65 -21.23 5.49
CA GLY A 265 3.44 -22.33 4.93
C GLY A 265 2.76 -23.69 5.00
N GLU A 266 1.45 -23.70 5.27
CA GLU A 266 0.62 -24.89 5.38
C GLU A 266 -0.61 -24.78 4.48
N ILE A 267 -1.13 -25.94 4.04
CA ILE A 267 -2.41 -26.11 3.39
C ILE A 267 -3.46 -26.52 4.43
N HIS A 268 -4.56 -25.78 4.49
CA HIS A 268 -5.62 -25.91 5.49
C HIS A 268 -6.90 -26.41 4.85
N CYS A 269 -7.47 -27.47 5.43
CA CYS A 269 -8.75 -28.00 5.01
C CYS A 269 -9.89 -27.23 5.73
N PRO A 270 -10.79 -26.54 5.03
CA PRO A 270 -11.85 -25.75 5.66
C PRO A 270 -12.75 -26.61 6.57
N ALA A 271 -13.02 -26.14 7.79
CA ALA A 271 -13.75 -26.93 8.80
C ALA A 271 -15.25 -27.12 8.48
N ASP A 272 -15.85 -26.20 7.73
CA ASP A 272 -17.25 -26.26 7.28
C ASP A 272 -17.47 -27.23 6.11
N LYS A 273 -16.42 -27.51 5.33
CA LYS A 273 -16.48 -28.40 4.15
C LYS A 273 -15.64 -29.68 4.32
N GLY A 274 -14.79 -29.74 5.34
CA GLY A 274 -13.75 -30.73 5.53
C GLY A 274 -13.50 -31.04 7.00
N CYS A 275 -12.23 -31.24 7.39
CA CYS A 275 -11.86 -31.67 8.74
C CYS A 275 -11.13 -30.62 9.59
N GLY A 276 -10.88 -29.42 9.06
CA GLY A 276 -10.23 -28.35 9.82
C GLY A 276 -8.74 -28.58 10.12
N LYS A 277 -8.10 -29.57 9.47
CA LYS A 277 -6.69 -29.93 9.72
C LYS A 277 -5.77 -29.31 8.68
N SER A 278 -4.51 -29.13 9.07
CA SER A 278 -3.47 -28.43 8.31
C SER A 278 -2.28 -29.34 8.03
N ALA A 279 -1.63 -29.18 6.89
CA ALA A 279 -0.42 -29.90 6.51
C ALA A 279 0.64 -28.94 5.93
N PRO A 280 1.94 -29.20 6.07
CA PRO A 280 2.98 -28.41 5.42
C PRO A 280 2.76 -28.33 3.90
N TYR A 281 2.97 -27.15 3.32
CA TYR A 281 2.84 -26.91 1.88
C TYR A 281 4.18 -26.46 1.29
N GLN A 282 4.71 -27.25 0.36
CA GLN A 282 5.83 -26.86 -0.50
C GLN A 282 5.31 -26.76 -1.93
N LYS A 283 5.38 -25.56 -2.51
CA LYS A 283 5.04 -25.32 -3.91
C LYS A 283 6.09 -26.04 -4.76
N ALA A 284 5.68 -27.00 -5.57
CA ALA A 284 6.57 -27.60 -6.54
C ALA A 284 6.88 -26.55 -7.62
N ASP A 285 8.18 -26.34 -7.89
CA ASP A 285 8.66 -25.47 -8.97
C ASP A 285 8.23 -25.99 -10.36
#